data_AF-A0A925MDG5-F1
#
_entry.id   AF-A0A925MDG5-F1
#
_cell.length_a   1.000
_cell.length_b   1.000
_cell.length_c   1.000
_cell.angle_alpha   90.00
_cell.angle_beta   90.00
_cell.angle_gamma   90.00
#
_symmetry.space_group_name_H-M   'P 1'
#
loop_
_entity.id
_entity.type
_entity.pdbx_description
1 polymer ?
#
loop_
_entity_poly.entity_id
_entity_poly.type
_entity_poly.pdbx_seq_one_letter_code
_entity_poly.pdbx_strand_id
1 'polypeptide(L)'
;MRNTIWISMLSAAVLSTAACKTKEDSGEAMDKAATTAQKAQEDMRDQNKDIRDEQKDVANEQKDVAKEQQDVAKQQGELNAAGTELAQARERYNVAASQRLTNLDTKIRQIESGTTATAKDTAAKLRVRRDEIATRLGTSSTTVQADWDRYKKDVDDSFDKLEKDVDDALK
;
A
#
# COMPACT_ATOMS: atom_id res chain seq x y z
N MET A 1 16.07 18.26 -14.92
CA MET A 1 16.25 19.16 -16.08
C MET A 1 17.12 20.32 -15.63
N ARG A 2 18.32 20.46 -16.22
CA ARG A 2 19.33 21.47 -15.86
C ARG A 2 19.05 22.73 -16.67
N ASN A 3 18.66 23.83 -16.03
CA ASN A 3 18.57 25.13 -16.70
C ASN A 3 19.79 25.99 -16.33
N THR A 4 20.66 26.09 -17.32
CA THR A 4 21.89 26.87 -17.39
C THR A 4 21.53 28.35 -17.55
N ILE A 5 21.82 29.19 -16.55
CA ILE A 5 21.67 30.65 -16.68
C ILE A 5 23.01 31.22 -17.16
N TRP A 6 23.03 31.61 -18.44
CA TRP A 6 24.16 32.21 -19.16
C TRP A 6 24.09 33.72 -18.95
N ILE A 7 24.98 34.30 -18.13
CA ILE A 7 25.10 35.76 -17.99
C ILE A 7 26.20 36.23 -18.94
N SER A 8 25.80 36.66 -20.14
CA SER A 8 26.67 37.38 -21.07
C SER A 8 26.88 38.81 -20.56
N MET A 9 28.04 39.07 -19.97
CA MET A 9 28.55 40.43 -19.75
C MET A 9 28.79 41.09 -21.10
N LEU A 10 27.91 42.00 -21.51
CA LEU A 10 28.13 42.90 -22.62
C LEU A 10 28.84 44.16 -22.10
N SER A 11 30.15 44.22 -22.33
CA SER A 11 30.92 45.46 -22.30
C SER A 11 30.42 46.39 -23.40
N ALA A 12 30.01 47.61 -23.06
CA ALA A 12 29.85 48.69 -24.02
C ALA A 12 30.54 49.95 -23.48
N ALA A 13 31.68 50.26 -24.08
CA ALA A 13 32.38 51.52 -23.96
C ALA A 13 31.53 52.67 -24.53
N VAL A 14 31.51 53.82 -23.86
CA VAL A 14 31.23 55.10 -24.52
C VAL A 14 32.33 56.09 -24.13
N LEU A 15 33.11 56.40 -25.16
CA LEU A 15 34.17 57.39 -25.23
C LEU A 15 33.63 58.82 -25.11
N SER A 16 34.46 59.66 -24.53
CA SER A 16 34.56 61.11 -24.70
C SER A 16 34.21 61.62 -26.10
N THR A 17 33.35 62.64 -26.21
CA THR A 17 33.55 63.80 -27.10
C THR A 17 32.59 64.95 -26.78
N ALA A 18 33.19 66.14 -26.59
CA ALA A 18 32.80 67.46 -27.06
C ALA A 18 31.39 68.07 -26.81
N ALA A 19 31.45 69.31 -26.31
CA ALA A 19 30.72 70.50 -26.76
C ALA A 19 29.26 70.72 -26.33
N CYS A 20 29.03 71.96 -25.86
CA CYS A 20 27.77 72.57 -25.49
C CYS A 20 26.65 72.39 -26.53
N LYS A 21 25.49 71.89 -26.10
CA LYS A 21 24.15 72.32 -26.54
C LYS A 21 23.11 71.94 -25.47
N THR A 22 22.29 72.93 -25.12
CA THR A 22 20.98 72.88 -24.42
C THR A 22 20.87 72.13 -23.08
N LYS A 23 20.84 72.89 -21.97
CA LYS A 23 20.39 72.46 -20.63
C LYS A 23 18.93 71.95 -20.59
N GLU A 24 18.15 72.15 -21.65
CA GLU A 24 16.78 71.65 -21.78
C GLU A 24 16.73 70.15 -22.12
N ASP A 25 17.66 69.60 -22.90
CA ASP A 25 17.68 68.17 -23.26
C ASP A 25 18.22 67.27 -22.12
N SER A 26 19.12 67.80 -21.29
CA SER A 26 19.67 67.07 -20.14
C SER A 26 18.64 66.85 -19.02
N GLY A 27 17.68 67.76 -18.85
CA GLY A 27 16.59 67.62 -17.89
C GLY A 27 15.62 66.52 -18.31
N GLU A 28 15.21 66.52 -19.58
CA GLU A 28 14.30 65.51 -20.13
C GLU A 28 14.91 64.11 -20.15
N ALA A 29 16.22 63.99 -20.44
CA ALA A 29 16.93 62.71 -20.36
C ALA A 29 17.03 62.19 -18.91
N MET A 30 17.22 63.08 -17.94
CA MET A 30 17.32 62.72 -16.52
C MET A 30 15.95 62.32 -15.94
N ASP A 31 14.87 63.00 -16.33
CA ASP A 31 13.50 62.65 -15.95
C ASP A 31 13.04 61.32 -16.57
N LYS A 32 13.40 61.06 -17.83
CA LYS A 32 13.16 59.75 -18.48
C LYS A 32 13.94 58.64 -17.79
N ALA A 33 15.20 58.90 -17.40
CA ALA A 33 16.01 57.94 -16.66
C ALA A 33 15.45 57.67 -15.26
N ALA A 34 15.01 58.70 -14.54
CA ALA A 34 14.36 58.57 -13.23
C ALA A 34 13.03 57.80 -13.32
N THR A 35 12.20 58.09 -14.32
CA THR A 35 10.94 57.37 -14.56
C THR A 35 11.19 55.90 -14.92
N THR A 36 12.23 55.62 -15.72
CA THR A 36 12.61 54.25 -16.10
C THR A 36 13.16 53.49 -14.89
N ALA A 37 13.98 54.15 -14.06
CA ALA A 37 14.48 53.56 -12.82
C ALA A 37 13.36 53.29 -11.81
N GLN A 38 12.36 54.18 -11.71
CA GLN A 38 11.20 53.99 -10.87
C GLN A 38 10.33 52.81 -11.34
N LYS A 39 10.06 52.70 -12.64
CA LYS A 39 9.36 51.53 -13.22
C LYS A 39 10.13 50.23 -12.99
N ALA A 40 11.45 50.24 -13.22
CA ALA A 40 12.27 49.07 -12.94
C ALA A 40 12.27 48.69 -11.45
N GLN A 41 12.18 49.67 -10.54
CA GLN A 41 12.07 49.43 -9.10
C GLN A 41 10.69 48.88 -8.72
N GLU A 42 9.61 49.35 -9.36
CA GLU A 42 8.26 48.82 -9.20
C GLU A 42 8.16 47.39 -9.74
N ASP A 43 8.66 47.13 -10.95
CA ASP A 43 8.71 45.79 -11.57
C ASP A 43 9.52 44.80 -10.72
N MET A 44 10.69 45.22 -10.18
CA MET A 44 11.46 44.38 -9.26
C MET A 44 10.74 44.13 -7.93
N ARG A 45 9.93 45.09 -7.46
CA ARG A 45 9.14 44.92 -6.24
C ARG A 45 8.00 43.94 -6.45
N ASP A 46 7.36 43.97 -7.60
CA ASP A 46 6.28 43.06 -7.94
C ASP A 46 6.80 41.65 -8.24
N GLN A 47 7.90 41.50 -9.00
CA GLN A 47 8.57 40.20 -9.16
C GLN A 47 9.01 39.59 -7.81
N ASN A 48 9.46 40.41 -6.86
CA ASN A 48 9.80 39.93 -5.52
C ASN A 48 8.56 39.49 -4.70
N LYS A 49 7.37 40.03 -4.96
CA LYS A 49 6.13 39.54 -4.34
C LYS A 49 5.74 38.21 -4.97
N ASP A 50 5.76 38.12 -6.29
CA ASP A 50 5.39 36.90 -7.03
C ASP A 50 6.29 35.73 -6.59
N ILE A 51 7.61 35.92 -6.53
CA ILE A 51 8.55 34.89 -6.02
C ILE A 51 8.24 34.48 -4.58
N ARG A 52 7.84 35.42 -3.71
CA ARG A 52 7.49 35.09 -2.32
C ARG A 52 6.20 34.28 -2.22
N ASP A 53 5.24 34.56 -3.08
CA ASP A 53 3.97 33.84 -3.10
C ASP A 53 4.18 32.44 -3.72
N GLU A 54 4.95 32.31 -4.81
CA GLU A 54 5.38 31.01 -5.34
C GLU A 54 6.16 30.18 -4.30
N GLN A 55 7.05 30.80 -3.51
CA GLN A 55 7.76 30.09 -2.44
C GLN A 55 6.83 29.57 -1.34
N LYS A 56 5.76 30.30 -1.01
CA LYS A 56 4.75 29.82 -0.05
C LYS A 56 3.97 28.66 -0.62
N ASP A 57 3.61 28.72 -1.90
CA ASP A 57 2.86 27.65 -2.57
C ASP A 57 3.68 26.36 -2.62
N VAL A 58 4.96 26.44 -3.03
CA VAL A 58 5.89 25.29 -2.98
C VAL A 58 6.04 24.75 -1.55
N ALA A 59 6.12 25.62 -0.54
CA ALA A 59 6.22 25.18 0.85
C ALA A 59 4.93 24.48 1.35
N ASN A 60 3.76 24.86 0.82
CA ASN A 60 2.50 24.20 1.12
C ASN A 60 2.40 22.85 0.39
N GLU A 61 2.75 22.80 -0.90
CA GLU A 61 2.80 21.54 -1.67
C GLU A 61 3.75 20.53 -1.02
N GLN A 62 4.92 20.97 -0.54
CA GLN A 62 5.86 20.09 0.18
C GLN A 62 5.26 19.50 1.45
N LYS A 63 4.43 20.27 2.18
CA LYS A 63 3.72 19.75 3.36
C LYS A 63 2.66 18.72 2.98
N ASP A 64 1.94 18.97 1.90
CA ASP A 64 0.91 18.04 1.41
C ASP A 64 1.55 16.72 0.95
N VAL A 65 2.65 16.79 0.19
CA VAL A 65 3.44 15.62 -0.20
C VAL A 65 3.97 14.86 1.02
N ALA A 66 4.49 15.56 2.04
CA ALA A 66 4.96 14.91 3.26
C ALA A 66 3.83 14.19 4.00
N LYS A 67 2.63 14.78 4.02
CA LYS A 67 1.43 14.18 4.61
C LYS A 67 0.97 12.95 3.82
N GLU A 68 0.92 13.02 2.50
CA GLU A 68 0.59 11.88 1.64
C GLU A 68 1.59 10.72 1.82
N GLN A 69 2.89 11.03 1.91
CA GLN A 69 3.91 10.01 2.20
C GLN A 69 3.69 9.33 3.56
N GLN A 70 3.33 10.12 4.59
CA GLN A 70 2.99 9.58 5.90
C GLN A 70 1.74 8.69 5.84
N ASP A 71 0.72 9.09 5.10
CA ASP A 71 -0.52 8.32 4.95
C ASP A 71 -0.27 7.00 4.21
N VAL A 72 0.54 7.02 3.14
CA VAL A 72 0.97 5.80 2.42
C VAL A 72 1.77 4.87 3.34
N ALA A 73 2.71 5.41 4.12
CA ALA A 73 3.48 4.61 5.07
C ALA A 73 2.59 3.96 6.13
N LYS A 74 1.57 4.70 6.61
CA LYS A 74 0.58 4.18 7.56
C LYS A 74 -0.26 3.07 6.93
N GLN A 75 -0.79 3.26 5.73
CA GLN A 75 -1.56 2.26 5.00
C GLN A 75 -0.74 0.98 4.73
N GLN A 76 0.55 1.13 4.38
CA GLN A 76 1.43 -0.02 4.21
C GLN A 76 1.64 -0.78 5.54
N GLY A 77 1.77 -0.06 6.65
CA GLY A 77 1.84 -0.65 7.99
C GLY A 77 0.57 -1.43 8.34
N GLU A 78 -0.60 -0.85 8.09
CA GLU A 78 -1.91 -1.49 8.32
C GLU A 78 -2.09 -2.75 7.45
N LEU A 79 -1.68 -2.69 6.17
CA LEU A 79 -1.74 -3.84 5.26
C LEU A 79 -0.82 -4.99 5.72
N ASN A 80 0.39 -4.67 6.18
CA ASN A 80 1.31 -5.67 6.72
C ASN A 80 0.76 -6.32 8.01
N ALA A 81 0.13 -5.53 8.88
CA ALA A 81 -0.53 -6.05 10.09
C ALA A 81 -1.69 -7.00 9.73
N ALA A 82 -2.58 -6.58 8.81
CA ALA A 82 -3.68 -7.41 8.33
C ALA A 82 -3.21 -8.71 7.69
N GLY A 83 -2.11 -8.68 6.92
CA GLY A 83 -1.48 -9.88 6.35
C GLY A 83 -0.98 -10.86 7.42
N THR A 84 -0.38 -10.33 8.50
CA THR A 84 0.09 -11.12 9.65
C THR A 84 -1.08 -11.75 10.39
N GLU A 85 -2.13 -10.99 10.67
CA GLU A 85 -3.34 -11.49 11.33
C GLU A 85 -4.02 -12.60 10.52
N LEU A 86 -4.11 -12.43 9.20
CA LEU A 86 -4.66 -13.45 8.31
C LEU A 86 -3.83 -14.75 8.35
N ALA A 87 -2.50 -14.65 8.32
CA ALA A 87 -1.63 -15.81 8.42
C ALA A 87 -1.82 -16.55 9.76
N GLN A 88 -1.91 -15.82 10.86
CA GLN A 88 -2.19 -16.40 12.18
C GLN A 88 -3.58 -17.05 12.25
N ALA A 89 -4.60 -16.44 11.67
CA ALA A 89 -5.94 -17.01 11.63
C ALA A 89 -5.98 -18.34 10.85
N ARG A 90 -5.27 -18.41 9.72
CA ARG A 90 -5.12 -19.65 8.93
C ARG A 90 -4.41 -20.74 9.72
N GLU A 91 -3.34 -20.39 10.43
CA GLU A 91 -2.61 -21.35 11.27
C GLU A 91 -3.50 -21.91 12.40
N ARG A 92 -4.22 -21.03 13.12
CA ARG A 92 -5.16 -21.45 14.15
C ARG A 92 -6.25 -22.38 13.61
N TYR A 93 -6.75 -22.10 12.41
CA TYR A 93 -7.71 -22.97 11.73
C TYR A 93 -7.11 -24.35 11.43
N ASN A 94 -5.89 -24.42 10.88
CA ASN A 94 -5.22 -25.68 10.57
C ASN A 94 -4.94 -26.52 11.82
N VAL A 95 -4.53 -25.89 12.92
CA VAL A 95 -4.35 -26.55 14.21
C VAL A 95 -5.67 -27.14 14.72
N ALA A 96 -6.75 -26.35 14.69
CA ALA A 96 -8.07 -26.81 15.12
C ALA A 96 -8.59 -27.98 14.25
N ALA A 97 -8.43 -27.89 12.94
CA ALA A 97 -8.82 -28.95 12.00
C ALA A 97 -8.00 -30.24 12.20
N SER A 98 -6.70 -30.12 12.46
CA SER A 98 -5.83 -31.27 12.79
C SER A 98 -6.24 -31.94 14.10
N GLN A 99 -6.65 -31.17 15.10
CA GLN A 99 -7.20 -31.71 16.35
C GLN A 99 -8.51 -32.45 16.11
N ARG A 100 -9.43 -31.93 15.26
CA ARG A 100 -10.66 -32.62 14.87
C ARG A 100 -10.36 -33.97 14.21
N LEU A 101 -9.39 -34.02 13.28
CA LEU A 101 -8.96 -35.29 12.66
C LEU A 101 -8.45 -36.30 13.69
N THR A 102 -7.65 -35.85 14.67
CA THR A 102 -7.13 -36.73 15.72
C THR A 102 -8.25 -37.32 16.59
N ASN A 103 -9.28 -36.51 16.88
CA ASN A 103 -10.46 -36.98 17.61
C ASN A 103 -11.26 -38.00 16.79
N LEU A 104 -11.46 -37.74 15.51
CA LEU A 104 -12.10 -38.67 14.56
C LEU A 104 -11.32 -39.98 14.45
N ASP A 105 -9.99 -39.96 14.38
CA ASP A 105 -9.15 -41.15 14.33
C ASP A 105 -9.33 -42.04 15.57
N THR A 106 -9.52 -41.43 16.73
CA THR A 106 -9.77 -42.14 17.98
C THR A 106 -11.12 -42.85 17.93
N LYS A 107 -12.17 -42.15 17.49
CA LYS A 107 -13.51 -42.71 17.33
C LYS A 107 -13.57 -43.80 16.25
N ILE A 108 -12.90 -43.61 15.11
CA ILE A 108 -12.82 -44.61 14.04
C ILE A 108 -12.10 -45.87 14.52
N ARG A 109 -11.02 -45.74 15.31
CA ARG A 109 -10.36 -46.89 15.95
C ARG A 109 -11.29 -47.62 16.94
N GLN A 110 -12.12 -46.88 17.67
CA GLN A 110 -13.14 -47.48 18.54
C GLN A 110 -14.16 -48.30 17.72
N ILE A 111 -14.65 -47.77 16.59
CA ILE A 111 -15.53 -48.54 15.68
C ILE A 111 -14.81 -49.80 15.18
N GLU A 112 -13.56 -49.69 14.76
CA GLU A 112 -12.78 -50.82 14.25
C GLU A 112 -12.52 -51.91 15.31
N SER A 113 -12.46 -51.54 16.60
CA SER A 113 -12.35 -52.51 17.69
C SER A 113 -13.57 -53.45 17.79
N GLY A 114 -14.69 -53.09 17.14
CA GLY A 114 -15.84 -53.97 16.95
C GLY A 114 -15.46 -55.23 16.17
N THR A 115 -15.90 -56.39 16.66
CA THR A 115 -15.50 -57.69 16.07
C THR A 115 -16.28 -58.06 14.81
N THR A 116 -17.35 -57.31 14.49
CA THR A 116 -18.21 -57.60 13.33
C THR A 116 -17.55 -57.16 12.03
N ALA A 117 -17.82 -57.88 10.93
CA ALA A 117 -17.33 -57.51 9.60
C ALA A 117 -17.86 -56.12 9.17
N THR A 118 -19.11 -55.80 9.53
CA THR A 118 -19.74 -54.50 9.24
C THR A 118 -19.02 -53.34 9.93
N ALA A 119 -18.60 -53.50 11.19
CA ALA A 119 -17.87 -52.46 11.91
C ALA A 119 -16.50 -52.18 11.25
N LYS A 120 -15.78 -53.23 10.85
CA LYS A 120 -14.50 -53.11 10.14
C LYS A 120 -14.65 -52.42 8.78
N ASP A 121 -15.65 -52.82 7.98
CA ASP A 121 -15.95 -52.20 6.69
C ASP A 121 -16.33 -50.71 6.85
N THR A 122 -17.15 -50.40 7.86
CA THR A 122 -17.56 -49.02 8.18
C THR A 122 -16.34 -48.19 8.58
N ALA A 123 -15.49 -48.68 9.48
CA ALA A 123 -14.27 -48.00 9.87
C ALA A 123 -13.34 -47.73 8.67
N ALA A 124 -13.19 -48.70 7.75
CA ALA A 124 -12.39 -48.51 6.54
C ALA A 124 -12.94 -47.38 5.65
N LYS A 125 -14.26 -47.31 5.43
CA LYS A 125 -14.90 -46.23 4.66
C LYS A 125 -14.72 -44.85 5.31
N LEU A 126 -14.84 -44.78 6.63
CA LEU A 126 -14.66 -43.53 7.39
C LEU A 126 -13.21 -43.03 7.31
N ARG A 127 -12.22 -43.93 7.31
CA ARG A 127 -10.80 -43.57 7.12
C ARG A 127 -10.54 -42.92 5.77
N VAL A 128 -11.09 -43.46 4.69
CA VAL A 128 -10.93 -42.88 3.35
C VAL A 128 -11.38 -41.42 3.36
N ARG A 129 -12.56 -41.13 3.91
CA ARG A 129 -13.08 -39.76 4.00
C ARG A 129 -12.25 -38.86 4.91
N ARG A 130 -11.74 -39.40 6.03
CA ARG A 130 -10.80 -38.70 6.91
C ARG A 130 -9.53 -38.31 6.14
N ASP A 131 -8.97 -39.23 5.37
CA ASP A 131 -7.76 -39.01 4.56
C ASP A 131 -8.00 -38.01 3.43
N GLU A 132 -9.18 -38.00 2.82
CA GLU A 132 -9.59 -36.96 1.86
C GLU A 132 -9.61 -35.57 2.50
N ILE A 133 -10.18 -35.43 3.71
CA ILE A 133 -10.18 -34.16 4.45
C ILE A 133 -8.73 -33.75 4.81
N ALA A 134 -7.92 -34.68 5.29
CA ALA A 134 -6.50 -34.43 5.58
C ALA A 134 -5.74 -33.94 4.35
N THR A 135 -6.00 -34.53 3.19
CA THR A 135 -5.42 -34.10 1.91
C THR A 135 -5.84 -32.67 1.56
N ARG A 136 -7.12 -32.32 1.72
CA ARG A 136 -7.60 -30.94 1.50
C ARG A 136 -7.03 -29.94 2.49
N LEU A 137 -6.75 -30.33 3.73
CA LEU A 137 -6.05 -29.48 4.70
C LEU A 137 -4.60 -29.20 4.27
N GLY A 138 -3.93 -30.20 3.69
CA GLY A 138 -2.59 -30.04 3.12
C GLY A 138 -2.49 -29.01 2.01
N THR A 139 -3.59 -28.76 1.27
CA THR A 139 -3.66 -27.74 0.22
C THR A 139 -4.08 -26.35 0.73
N SER A 140 -4.28 -26.17 2.03
CA SER A 140 -4.68 -24.86 2.61
C SER A 140 -3.67 -23.75 2.31
N SER A 141 -2.37 -24.07 2.26
CA SER A 141 -1.28 -23.12 2.04
C SER A 141 -1.28 -22.51 0.64
N THR A 142 -1.82 -23.23 -0.36
CA THR A 142 -1.91 -22.77 -1.75
C THR A 142 -3.24 -22.11 -2.08
N THR A 143 -4.18 -22.08 -1.14
CA THR A 143 -5.49 -21.46 -1.33
C THR A 143 -5.38 -19.93 -1.26
N VAL A 144 -5.74 -19.28 -2.37
CA VAL A 144 -5.72 -17.81 -2.48
C VAL A 144 -6.70 -17.17 -1.49
N GLN A 145 -6.43 -15.93 -1.09
CA GLN A 145 -7.21 -15.23 -0.07
C GLN A 145 -8.70 -15.11 -0.43
N ALA A 146 -9.02 -14.91 -1.72
CA ALA A 146 -10.39 -14.75 -2.20
C ALA A 146 -11.25 -16.03 -2.06
N ASP A 147 -10.62 -17.21 -2.02
CA ASP A 147 -11.33 -18.49 -1.96
C ASP A 147 -11.35 -19.11 -0.56
N TRP A 148 -10.78 -18.40 0.43
CA TRP A 148 -10.59 -18.95 1.78
C TRP A 148 -11.91 -19.29 2.48
N ASP A 149 -12.94 -18.45 2.34
CA ASP A 149 -14.23 -18.68 2.99
C ASP A 149 -14.96 -19.90 2.41
N ARG A 150 -14.89 -20.05 1.08
CA ARG A 150 -15.45 -21.23 0.40
C ARG A 150 -14.70 -22.49 0.79
N TYR A 151 -13.37 -22.43 0.77
CA TYR A 151 -12.51 -23.53 1.22
C TYR A 151 -12.85 -23.97 2.64
N LYS A 152 -12.93 -23.01 3.58
CA LYS A 152 -13.28 -23.27 4.98
C LYS A 152 -14.64 -23.95 5.07
N LYS A 153 -15.66 -23.41 4.40
CA LYS A 153 -17.01 -23.97 4.39
C LYS A 153 -17.00 -25.42 3.88
N ASP A 154 -16.34 -25.69 2.76
CA ASP A 154 -16.32 -27.03 2.16
C ASP A 154 -15.62 -28.05 3.07
N VAL A 155 -14.57 -27.64 3.78
CA VAL A 155 -13.86 -28.47 4.77
C VAL A 155 -14.71 -28.69 6.01
N ASP A 156 -15.31 -27.64 6.58
CA ASP A 156 -16.18 -27.72 7.76
C ASP A 156 -17.41 -28.62 7.48
N ASP A 157 -18.09 -28.43 6.34
CA ASP A 157 -19.23 -29.27 5.92
C ASP A 157 -18.81 -30.74 5.74
N SER A 158 -17.56 -31.00 5.35
CA SER A 158 -17.02 -32.37 5.23
C SER A 158 -16.73 -32.99 6.59
N PHE A 159 -16.18 -32.22 7.53
CA PHE A 159 -15.98 -32.64 8.90
C PHE A 159 -17.31 -32.97 9.59
N ASP A 160 -18.30 -32.09 9.50
CA ASP A 160 -19.59 -32.26 10.19
C ASP A 160 -20.32 -33.52 9.72
N LYS A 161 -20.27 -33.81 8.41
CA LYS A 161 -20.79 -35.07 7.86
C LYS A 161 -20.02 -36.28 8.40
N LEU A 162 -18.68 -36.21 8.40
CA LEU A 162 -17.87 -37.32 8.90
C LEU A 162 -18.08 -37.56 10.40
N GLU A 163 -18.15 -36.51 11.21
CA GLU A 163 -18.43 -36.58 12.64
C GLU A 163 -19.79 -37.23 12.90
N LYS A 164 -20.83 -36.81 12.16
CA LYS A 164 -22.15 -37.43 12.25
C LYS A 164 -22.11 -38.93 11.92
N ASP A 165 -21.47 -39.31 10.82
CA ASP A 165 -21.43 -40.71 10.39
C ASP A 165 -20.62 -41.58 11.35
N VAL A 166 -19.55 -41.03 11.94
CA VAL A 166 -18.80 -41.69 13.02
C VAL A 166 -19.66 -41.86 14.27
N ASP A 167 -20.39 -40.82 14.68
CA ASP A 167 -21.23 -40.87 15.88
C ASP A 167 -22.42 -41.82 15.70
N ASP A 168 -22.98 -41.91 14.50
CA ASP A 168 -24.03 -42.87 14.18
C ASP A 168 -23.50 -44.31 14.15
N ALA A 169 -22.26 -44.54 13.72
CA ALA A 169 -21.62 -45.86 13.74
C ALA A 169 -21.16 -46.33 15.13
N LEU A 170 -21.08 -45.42 16.11
CA LEU A 170 -20.75 -45.75 17.50
C LEU A 170 -21.97 -46.09 18.37
N LYS A 171 -23.18 -45.85 17.87
CA LYS A 171 -24.45 -46.19 18.54
C LYS A 171 -24.79 -47.67 18.34
#